data_AF-A0A3S2LZQ8-F1
#
_entry.id   AF-A0A3S2LZQ8-F1
#
_cell.length_a   1.000
_cell.length_b   1.000
_cell.length_c   1.000
_cell.angle_alpha   90.00
_cell.angle_beta   90.00
_cell.angle_gamma   90.00
#
_symmetry.space_group_name_H-M   'P 1'
#
loop_
_entity.id
_entity.type
_entity.pdbx_description
1 polymer ?
#
loop_
_entity_poly.entity_id
_entity_poly.type
_entity_poly.pdbx_seq_one_letter_code
_entity_poly.pdbx_strand_id
1 'polypeptide(L)'
;MKGRLYFTTKAQKKGKIMIKTHPCAQIFGCDICGFERVDAEQYYSELEEKRTDEFNAEKSRISLKRLGIAFVTFRDERMTAVIVKDYSRVRCRQRPQQSSITTVVQSHKWGVSYAPAPSDIIWENLSVCGSRWWLRCVLLNILLFLLLFFLTTPAIIVNTMDKFNVTRPVESLRSPVITQFLPTLLLWAFSVLLPFIVYYSAFFESHWTRSGQNQVTMHKCFLLLVFMVIILLLWVCPVWTSSSLGSSMLTSWRRRKSNFSVSSFRTTAHSL
;
A
#
# COMPACT_ATOMS: atom_id res chain seq x y z
N MET A 1 1.09 -33.20 10.98
CA MET A 1 2.33 -33.84 11.47
C MET A 1 2.62 -33.63 12.95
N LYS A 2 2.99 -32.43 13.45
CA LYS A 2 3.36 -32.25 14.88
C LYS A 2 2.24 -32.58 15.88
N GLY A 3 0.99 -32.25 15.54
CA GLY A 3 -0.18 -32.53 16.38
C GLY A 3 -0.41 -34.03 16.60
N ARG A 4 -0.54 -34.81 15.53
CA ARG A 4 -0.76 -36.27 15.59
C ARG A 4 0.31 -36.97 16.43
N LEU A 5 1.59 -36.73 16.13
CA LEU A 5 2.71 -37.35 16.86
C LEU A 5 2.71 -37.03 18.36
N TYR A 6 2.31 -35.80 18.72
CA TYR A 6 2.21 -35.41 20.13
C TYR A 6 1.09 -36.18 20.85
N PHE A 7 -0.09 -36.26 20.25
CA PHE A 7 -1.24 -36.92 20.88
C PHE A 7 -1.14 -38.44 20.88
N THR A 8 -0.54 -39.07 19.86
CA THR A 8 -0.25 -40.52 19.86
C THR A 8 0.71 -40.89 20.99
N THR A 9 1.82 -40.15 21.13
CA THR A 9 2.81 -40.37 22.21
C THR A 9 2.20 -40.18 23.59
N LYS A 10 1.29 -39.21 23.73
CA LYS A 10 0.62 -38.91 25.00
C LYS A 10 -0.48 -39.93 25.30
N ALA A 11 -1.16 -40.44 24.28
CA ALA A 11 -2.17 -41.48 24.39
C ALA A 11 -1.55 -42.82 24.84
N GLN A 12 -0.38 -43.18 24.33
CA GLN A 12 0.37 -44.36 24.78
C GLN A 12 0.74 -44.33 26.28
N LYS A 13 0.96 -43.13 26.84
CA LYS A 13 1.37 -42.97 28.25
C LYS A 13 0.21 -42.79 29.22
N LYS A 14 -0.88 -42.14 28.79
CA LYS A 14 -1.97 -41.69 29.68
C LYS A 14 -3.36 -42.18 29.25
N GLY A 15 -3.45 -42.99 28.19
CA GLY A 15 -4.72 -43.37 27.57
C GLY A 15 -5.28 -42.27 26.67
N LYS A 16 -6.44 -42.54 26.06
CA LYS A 16 -7.08 -41.66 25.07
C LYS A 16 -7.33 -40.26 25.62
N ILE A 17 -7.07 -39.24 24.80
CA ILE A 17 -7.17 -37.83 25.19
C ILE A 17 -8.25 -37.16 24.38
N MET A 18 -9.26 -36.66 25.08
CA MET A 18 -10.38 -35.95 24.46
C MET A 18 -10.08 -34.46 24.37
N ILE A 19 -10.31 -33.86 23.21
CA ILE A 19 -10.14 -32.41 22.97
C ILE A 19 -11.46 -31.79 22.50
N LYS A 20 -11.61 -30.49 22.78
CA LYS A 20 -12.68 -29.65 22.19
C LYS A 20 -12.09 -28.93 20.98
N THR A 21 -12.77 -28.99 19.83
CA THR A 21 -12.27 -28.44 18.55
C THR A 21 -12.75 -27.02 18.27
N HIS A 22 -13.85 -26.58 18.90
CA HIS A 22 -14.42 -25.27 18.66
C HIS A 22 -13.54 -24.13 19.18
N PRO A 23 -13.27 -23.07 18.38
CA PRO A 23 -12.48 -21.91 18.80
C PRO A 23 -13.04 -21.22 20.06
N CYS A 24 -14.38 -21.20 20.19
CA CYS A 24 -15.05 -20.63 21.36
C CYS A 24 -14.77 -21.40 22.65
N ALA A 25 -14.44 -22.70 22.56
CA ALA A 25 -14.08 -23.53 23.71
C ALA A 25 -12.68 -23.19 24.27
N GLN A 26 -11.85 -22.48 23.50
CA GLN A 26 -10.52 -22.04 23.92
C GLN A 26 -10.55 -20.65 24.58
N ILE A 27 -11.60 -19.86 24.32
CA ILE A 27 -11.78 -18.50 24.88
C ILE A 27 -12.70 -18.54 26.10
N PHE A 28 -13.80 -19.28 26.01
CA PHE A 28 -14.71 -19.50 27.12
C PHE A 28 -14.50 -20.93 27.63
N GLY A 29 -13.85 -21.07 28.79
CA GLY A 29 -13.65 -22.34 29.49
C GLY A 29 -14.95 -22.95 30.05
N CYS A 30 -16.08 -22.74 29.39
CA CYS A 30 -17.38 -23.20 29.82
C CYS A 30 -17.57 -24.67 29.44
N ASP A 31 -17.76 -25.54 30.44
CA ASP A 31 -18.09 -26.95 30.24
C ASP A 31 -19.57 -27.19 29.88
N ILE A 32 -20.43 -26.17 30.05
CA ILE A 32 -21.89 -26.25 29.82
C ILE A 32 -22.26 -26.00 28.35
N CYS A 33 -21.35 -25.47 27.53
CA CYS A 33 -21.63 -25.08 26.14
C CYS A 33 -21.83 -26.25 25.14
N GLY A 34 -21.97 -27.50 25.60
CA GLY A 34 -22.30 -28.64 24.74
C GLY A 34 -21.25 -28.95 23.65
N PHE A 35 -20.01 -28.48 23.79
CA PHE A 35 -18.98 -28.73 22.79
C PHE A 35 -18.63 -30.22 22.73
N GLU A 36 -18.74 -30.77 21.52
CA GLU A 36 -18.36 -32.16 21.23
C GLU A 36 -16.89 -32.38 21.57
N ARG A 37 -16.64 -33.41 22.39
CA ARG A 37 -15.31 -33.84 22.77
C ARG A 37 -14.93 -35.00 21.84
N VAL A 38 -13.90 -34.81 21.04
CA VAL A 38 -13.43 -35.82 20.07
C VAL A 38 -12.07 -36.36 20.51
N ASP A 39 -11.74 -37.59 20.09
CA ASP A 39 -10.42 -38.16 20.31
C ASP A 39 -9.38 -37.33 19.53
N ALA A 40 -8.40 -36.79 20.25
CA ALA A 40 -7.35 -35.96 19.67
C ALA A 40 -6.54 -36.71 18.62
N GLU A 41 -6.25 -38.00 18.85
CA GLU A 41 -5.47 -38.80 17.90
C GLU A 41 -6.22 -38.97 16.58
N GLN A 42 -7.50 -39.33 16.65
CA GLN A 42 -8.35 -39.48 15.47
C GLN A 42 -8.51 -38.14 14.74
N TYR A 43 -8.86 -37.07 15.45
CA TYR A 43 -9.05 -35.74 14.86
C TYR A 43 -7.81 -35.23 14.11
N TYR A 44 -6.63 -35.33 14.72
CA TYR A 44 -5.40 -34.90 14.05
C TYR A 44 -4.96 -35.84 12.92
N SER A 45 -5.41 -37.10 12.93
CA SER A 45 -5.16 -38.04 11.83
C SER A 45 -6.03 -37.71 10.62
N GLU A 46 -7.34 -37.52 10.82
CA GLU A 46 -8.26 -37.08 9.76
C GLU A 46 -7.86 -35.71 9.18
N LEU A 47 -7.42 -34.78 10.04
CA LEU A 47 -6.93 -33.47 9.59
C LEU A 47 -5.64 -33.60 8.76
N GLU A 48 -4.76 -34.53 9.11
CA GLU A 48 -3.53 -34.79 8.35
C GLU A 48 -3.85 -35.39 6.98
N GLU A 49 -4.76 -36.35 6.92
CA GLU A 49 -5.25 -36.96 5.68
C GLU A 49 -5.90 -35.90 4.78
N LYS A 50 -6.89 -35.16 5.29
CA LYS A 50 -7.56 -34.08 4.54
C LYS A 50 -6.57 -33.06 3.96
N ARG A 51 -5.57 -32.64 4.75
CA ARG A 51 -4.56 -31.67 4.28
C ARG A 51 -3.60 -32.28 3.27
N THR A 52 -3.30 -33.57 3.39
CA THR A 52 -2.50 -34.31 2.42
C THR A 52 -3.25 -34.47 1.11
N ASP A 53 -4.55 -34.73 1.16
CA ASP A 53 -5.42 -34.81 -0.02
C ASP A 53 -5.56 -33.46 -0.71
N GLU A 54 -5.82 -32.37 0.03
CA GLU A 54 -5.82 -31.00 -0.50
C GLU A 54 -4.48 -30.66 -1.18
N PHE A 55 -3.36 -31.04 -0.56
CA PHE A 55 -2.03 -30.83 -1.11
C PHE A 55 -1.80 -31.65 -2.40
N ASN A 56 -2.16 -32.92 -2.41
CA ASN A 56 -2.02 -33.79 -3.58
C ASN A 56 -2.93 -33.34 -4.73
N ALA A 57 -4.15 -32.93 -4.40
CA ALA A 57 -5.09 -32.34 -5.35
C ALA A 57 -4.51 -31.07 -5.97
N GLU A 58 -3.97 -30.13 -5.19
CA GLU A 58 -3.35 -28.93 -5.76
C GLU A 58 -2.07 -29.27 -6.54
N LYS A 59 -1.25 -30.20 -6.06
CA LYS A 59 -0.05 -30.68 -6.76
C LYS A 59 -0.36 -31.21 -8.15
N SER A 60 -1.48 -31.94 -8.30
CA SER A 60 -1.95 -32.42 -9.61
C SER A 60 -2.39 -31.27 -10.54
N ARG A 61 -2.91 -30.17 -9.97
CA ARG A 61 -3.36 -28.98 -10.71
C ARG A 61 -2.22 -28.06 -11.12
N ILE A 62 -1.06 -28.11 -10.46
CA ILE A 62 0.11 -27.28 -10.80
C ILE A 62 0.54 -27.49 -12.26
N SER A 63 0.48 -28.73 -12.77
CA SER A 63 0.83 -29.03 -14.16
C SER A 63 -0.03 -28.28 -15.19
N LEU A 64 -1.25 -27.89 -14.81
CA LEU A 64 -2.16 -27.10 -15.65
C LEU A 64 -1.91 -25.59 -15.53
N LYS A 65 -1.37 -25.13 -14.40
CA LYS A 65 -1.07 -23.71 -14.12
C LYS A 65 0.38 -23.39 -14.50
N ARG A 66 0.65 -23.23 -15.80
CA ARG A 66 1.98 -22.80 -16.28
C ARG A 66 2.23 -21.33 -15.94
N LEU A 67 3.28 -21.09 -15.15
CA LEU A 67 3.84 -19.77 -14.91
C LEU A 67 4.74 -19.38 -16.09
N GLY A 68 4.70 -18.13 -16.52
CA GLY A 68 5.52 -17.60 -17.61
C GLY A 68 6.93 -17.18 -17.19
N ILE A 69 7.40 -17.64 -16.03
CA ILE A 69 8.66 -17.24 -15.39
C ILE A 69 9.44 -18.51 -15.03
N ALA A 70 10.75 -18.49 -15.24
CA ALA A 70 11.66 -19.55 -14.82
C ALA A 70 12.94 -18.93 -14.24
N PHE A 71 13.50 -19.58 -13.22
CA PHE A 71 14.80 -19.21 -12.65
C PHE A 71 15.86 -20.17 -13.19
N VAL A 72 16.94 -19.61 -13.73
CA VAL A 72 18.06 -20.38 -14.28
C VAL A 72 19.32 -20.00 -13.52
N THR A 73 20.02 -21.00 -13.00
CA THR A 73 21.30 -20.83 -12.32
C THR A 73 22.44 -21.19 -13.25
N PHE A 74 23.50 -20.38 -13.22
CA PHE A 74 24.71 -20.60 -13.99
C PHE A 74 25.90 -20.73 -13.05
N ARG A 75 26.91 -21.48 -13.48
CA ARG A 75 28.15 -21.67 -12.70
C ARG A 75 29.00 -20.40 -12.65
N ASP A 76 29.10 -19.69 -13.76
CA ASP A 76 29.98 -18.53 -13.92
C ASP A 76 29.21 -17.23 -14.02
N GLU A 77 29.56 -16.25 -13.18
CA GLU A 77 28.95 -14.92 -13.17
C GLU A 77 29.14 -14.17 -14.50
N ARG A 78 30.32 -14.33 -15.11
CA ARG A 78 30.65 -13.72 -16.41
C ARG A 78 29.68 -14.18 -17.51
N MET A 79 29.28 -15.45 -17.48
CA MET A 79 28.33 -16.00 -18.45
C MET A 79 26.96 -15.35 -18.27
N THR A 80 26.50 -15.19 -17.04
CA THR A 80 25.24 -14.51 -16.71
C THR A 80 25.25 -13.06 -17.19
N ALA A 81 26.36 -12.34 -16.97
CA ALA A 81 26.52 -10.96 -17.42
C ALA A 81 26.46 -10.84 -18.95
N VAL A 82 27.08 -11.76 -19.69
CA VAL A 82 26.99 -11.80 -21.15
C VAL A 82 25.56 -12.07 -21.62
N ILE A 83 24.86 -13.03 -21.01
CA ILE A 83 23.47 -13.37 -21.36
C ILE A 83 22.53 -12.18 -21.09
N VAL A 84 22.60 -11.57 -19.90
CA VAL A 84 21.78 -10.39 -19.57
C VAL A 84 22.10 -9.23 -20.53
N LYS A 85 23.36 -9.05 -20.91
CA LYS A 85 23.78 -8.02 -21.88
C LYS A 85 23.25 -8.30 -23.30
N ASP A 86 23.21 -9.56 -23.72
CA ASP A 86 22.70 -9.94 -25.05
C ASP A 86 21.19 -9.69 -25.16
N TYR A 87 20.43 -10.06 -24.11
CA TYR A 87 18.97 -9.89 -24.07
C TYR A 87 18.50 -8.48 -23.71
N SER A 88 19.35 -7.64 -23.09
CA SER A 88 19.03 -6.24 -22.78
C SER A 88 19.23 -5.30 -23.98
N ARG A 89 19.99 -5.70 -25.00
CA ARG A 89 20.13 -4.92 -26.23
C ARG A 89 18.77 -4.81 -26.91
N VAL A 90 18.25 -3.59 -26.90
CA VAL A 90 16.97 -3.18 -27.48
C VAL A 90 16.68 -3.94 -28.78
N ARG A 91 15.47 -4.52 -28.87
CA ARG A 91 14.92 -5.33 -29.98
C ARG A 91 15.06 -4.74 -31.39
N CYS A 92 15.60 -3.54 -31.52
CA CYS A 92 15.73 -2.79 -32.76
C CYS A 92 17.06 -2.96 -33.52
N ARG A 93 18.11 -3.61 -32.96
CA ARG A 93 19.43 -3.71 -33.67
C ARG A 93 20.10 -5.08 -33.74
N GLN A 94 19.89 -5.97 -32.78
CA GLN A 94 20.46 -7.33 -32.83
C GLN A 94 19.44 -8.33 -32.30
N ARG A 95 19.15 -9.37 -33.11
CA ARG A 95 18.38 -10.52 -32.64
C ARG A 95 19.31 -11.37 -31.78
N PRO A 96 18.86 -11.84 -30.60
CA PRO A 96 19.67 -12.72 -29.76
C PRO A 96 20.09 -13.97 -30.55
N GLN A 97 21.21 -14.56 -30.18
CA GLN A 97 21.77 -15.77 -30.81
C GLN A 97 20.69 -16.85 -30.98
N GLN A 98 20.41 -17.24 -32.23
CA GLN A 98 19.38 -18.22 -32.54
C GLN A 98 19.95 -19.63 -32.45
N SER A 99 19.46 -20.43 -31.51
CA SER A 99 19.67 -21.88 -31.47
C SER A 99 18.59 -22.62 -32.28
N SER A 100 18.82 -23.90 -32.58
CA SER A 100 17.89 -24.77 -33.32
C SER A 100 16.48 -24.88 -32.71
N ILE A 101 16.32 -24.52 -31.43
CA ILE A 101 15.07 -24.60 -30.66
C ILE A 101 14.33 -23.23 -30.59
N THR A 102 14.94 -22.16 -31.14
CA THR A 102 14.42 -20.78 -31.03
C THR A 102 13.02 -20.59 -31.63
N THR A 103 12.66 -21.36 -32.65
CA THR A 103 11.33 -21.31 -33.30
C THR A 103 10.24 -21.92 -32.42
N VAL A 104 10.57 -22.92 -31.61
CA VAL A 104 9.64 -23.59 -30.68
C VAL A 104 9.47 -22.77 -29.39
N VAL A 105 10.56 -22.21 -28.87
CA VAL A 105 10.58 -21.53 -27.57
C VAL A 105 10.33 -20.02 -27.66
N GLN A 106 10.38 -19.45 -28.88
CA GLN A 106 10.19 -18.03 -29.15
C GLN A 106 11.09 -17.12 -28.28
N SER A 107 12.38 -17.47 -28.18
CA SER A 107 13.36 -16.81 -27.30
C SER A 107 13.44 -15.29 -27.49
N HIS A 108 13.09 -14.78 -28.67
CA HIS A 108 13.04 -13.34 -28.98
C HIS A 108 11.99 -12.55 -28.18
N LYS A 109 11.02 -13.21 -27.53
CA LYS A 109 10.00 -12.55 -26.69
C LYS A 109 10.38 -12.50 -25.21
N TRP A 110 11.49 -13.12 -24.83
CA TRP A 110 11.86 -13.31 -23.44
C TRP A 110 12.49 -12.04 -22.86
N GLY A 111 12.11 -11.70 -21.63
CA GLY A 111 12.81 -10.71 -20.82
C GLY A 111 13.76 -11.44 -19.88
N VAL A 112 15.04 -11.07 -19.89
CA VAL A 112 16.04 -11.66 -19.00
C VAL A 112 16.56 -10.56 -18.08
N SER A 113 16.50 -10.81 -16.78
CA SER A 113 17.01 -9.93 -15.73
C SER A 113 17.63 -10.77 -14.62
N TYR A 114 18.50 -10.14 -13.82
CA TYR A 114 19.01 -10.79 -12.61
C TYR A 114 17.86 -11.10 -11.66
N ALA A 115 17.88 -12.32 -11.11
CA ALA A 115 16.91 -12.73 -10.12
C ALA A 115 17.21 -12.05 -8.77
N PRO A 116 16.21 -11.46 -8.11
CA PRO A 116 16.37 -10.95 -6.75
C PRO A 116 16.58 -12.08 -5.75
N ALA A 117 17.00 -11.75 -4.53
CA ALA A 117 17.22 -12.74 -3.48
C ALA A 117 15.93 -13.54 -3.18
N PRO A 118 16.01 -14.86 -2.89
CA PRO A 118 14.82 -15.68 -2.65
C PRO A 118 13.91 -15.18 -1.52
N SER A 119 14.47 -14.47 -0.54
CA SER A 119 13.75 -13.85 0.58
C SER A 119 13.04 -12.54 0.21
N ASP A 120 13.42 -11.90 -0.89
CA ASP A 120 12.80 -10.67 -1.39
C ASP A 120 11.63 -10.96 -2.35
N ILE A 121 11.53 -12.20 -2.84
CA ILE A 121 10.49 -12.63 -3.77
C ILE A 121 9.19 -12.95 -3.02
N ILE A 122 8.08 -12.35 -3.45
CA ILE A 122 6.73 -12.64 -2.93
C ILE A 122 6.09 -13.73 -3.81
N TRP A 123 6.26 -14.99 -3.42
CA TRP A 123 5.89 -16.18 -4.21
C TRP A 123 4.41 -16.23 -4.61
N GLU A 124 3.53 -15.73 -3.76
CA GLU A 124 2.09 -15.67 -3.98
C GLU A 124 1.73 -14.77 -5.16
N ASN A 125 2.48 -13.68 -5.34
CA ASN A 125 2.23 -12.67 -6.35
C ASN A 125 2.79 -13.02 -7.74
N LEU A 126 3.72 -13.98 -7.86
CA LEU A 126 4.28 -14.41 -9.15
C LEU A 126 3.21 -14.93 -10.12
N SER A 127 2.12 -15.47 -9.59
CA SER A 127 1.01 -15.95 -10.41
C SER A 127 0.26 -14.82 -11.12
N VAL A 128 0.33 -13.59 -10.58
CA VAL A 128 -0.35 -12.41 -11.10
C VAL A 128 0.57 -11.73 -12.11
N CYS A 129 0.56 -12.23 -13.35
CA CYS A 129 1.39 -11.72 -14.44
C CYS A 129 0.59 -10.97 -15.52
N GLY A 130 1.27 -10.04 -16.20
CA GLY A 130 0.82 -9.45 -17.46
C GLY A 130 -0.31 -8.43 -17.34
N SER A 131 -1.28 -8.50 -18.27
CA SER A 131 -2.34 -7.49 -18.41
C SER A 131 -3.25 -7.39 -17.17
N ARG A 132 -3.54 -8.51 -16.49
CA ARG A 132 -4.36 -8.51 -15.27
C ARG A 132 -3.70 -7.76 -14.12
N TRP A 133 -2.37 -7.90 -13.99
CA TRP A 133 -1.58 -7.14 -13.01
C TRP A 133 -1.63 -5.64 -13.34
N TRP A 134 -1.38 -5.29 -14.61
CA TRP A 134 -1.39 -3.90 -15.06
C TRP A 134 -2.76 -3.24 -14.87
N LEU A 135 -3.85 -3.93 -15.20
CA LEU A 135 -5.22 -3.42 -15.00
C LEU A 135 -5.51 -3.17 -13.52
N ARG A 136 -5.13 -4.10 -12.63
CA ARG A 136 -5.27 -3.91 -11.18
C ARG A 136 -4.46 -2.72 -10.70
N CYS A 137 -3.21 -2.62 -11.14
CA CYS A 137 -2.32 -1.52 -10.81
C CYS A 137 -2.92 -0.17 -11.25
N VAL A 138 -3.37 -0.06 -12.50
CA VAL A 138 -4.01 1.16 -13.02
C VAL A 138 -5.28 1.50 -12.24
N LEU A 139 -6.16 0.53 -12.01
CA LEU A 139 -7.41 0.74 -11.29
C LEU A 139 -7.17 1.21 -9.84
N LEU A 140 -6.21 0.59 -9.14
CA LEU A 140 -5.86 0.98 -7.78
C LEU A 140 -5.22 2.37 -7.72
N ASN A 141 -4.38 2.73 -8.69
CA ASN A 141 -3.81 4.08 -8.76
C ASN A 141 -4.86 5.14 -9.11
N ILE A 142 -5.80 4.85 -10.01
CA ILE A 142 -6.93 5.75 -10.31
C ILE A 142 -7.81 5.92 -9.07
N LEU A 143 -8.17 4.82 -8.39
CA LEU A 143 -8.96 4.88 -7.17
C LEU A 143 -8.24 5.66 -6.07
N LEU A 144 -6.93 5.44 -5.91
CA LEU A 144 -6.11 6.21 -4.97
C LEU A 144 -6.12 7.69 -5.33
N PHE A 145 -5.92 8.04 -6.60
CA PHE A 145 -5.94 9.43 -7.05
C PHE A 145 -7.29 10.10 -6.78
N LEU A 146 -8.41 9.44 -7.12
CA LEU A 146 -9.76 9.93 -6.84
C LEU A 146 -9.98 10.12 -5.34
N LEU A 147 -9.61 9.12 -4.54
CA LEU A 147 -9.73 9.17 -3.09
C LEU A 147 -8.91 10.31 -2.50
N LEU A 148 -7.67 10.50 -2.94
CA LEU A 148 -6.82 11.61 -2.54
C LEU A 148 -7.42 12.95 -2.94
N PHE A 149 -7.97 13.07 -4.14
CA PHE A 149 -8.65 14.28 -4.60
C PHE A 149 -9.85 14.62 -3.71
N PHE A 150 -10.73 13.66 -3.41
CA PHE A 150 -11.89 13.90 -2.53
C PHE A 150 -11.47 14.20 -1.08
N LEU A 151 -10.46 13.50 -0.57
CA LEU A 151 -10.02 13.62 0.82
C LEU A 151 -9.15 14.84 1.12
N THR A 152 -8.50 15.41 0.11
CA THR A 152 -7.77 16.69 0.21
C THR A 152 -8.65 17.91 -0.10
N THR A 153 -9.89 17.66 -0.56
CA THR A 153 -10.94 18.65 -0.80
C THR A 153 -12.04 18.68 0.29
N PRO A 154 -11.80 18.37 1.59
CA PRO A 154 -12.87 18.29 2.58
C PRO A 154 -13.41 19.68 2.91
N ALA A 155 -12.61 20.74 2.78
CA ALA A 155 -13.06 22.13 2.99
C ALA A 155 -14.09 22.60 1.95
N ILE A 156 -14.05 22.09 0.71
CA ILE A 156 -15.08 22.41 -0.30
C ILE A 156 -16.32 21.55 -0.07
N ILE A 157 -16.16 20.24 0.15
CA ILE A 157 -17.30 19.33 0.32
C ILE A 157 -18.12 19.74 1.55
N VAL A 158 -17.47 20.01 2.68
CA VAL A 158 -18.16 20.48 3.91
C VAL A 158 -18.84 21.83 3.68
N ASN A 159 -18.19 22.80 3.02
CA ASN A 159 -18.82 24.09 2.68
C ASN A 159 -19.97 23.96 1.65
N THR A 160 -19.93 22.97 0.76
CA THR A 160 -21.03 22.70 -0.17
C THR A 160 -22.15 21.89 0.47
N MET A 161 -21.86 21.01 1.43
CA MET A 161 -22.86 20.28 2.22
C MET A 161 -23.68 21.22 3.10
N ASP A 162 -23.09 22.33 3.53
CA ASP A 162 -23.81 23.42 4.22
C ASP A 162 -24.70 24.23 3.25
N LYS A 163 -24.39 24.20 1.95
CA LYS A 163 -25.09 24.95 0.89
C LYS A 163 -26.19 24.14 0.19
N PHE A 164 -26.05 22.81 0.13
CA PHE A 164 -27.09 21.88 -0.33
C PHE A 164 -27.91 21.44 0.87
N ASN A 165 -29.01 22.16 1.09
CA ASN A 165 -29.98 22.02 2.18
C ASN A 165 -30.63 20.61 2.29
N VAL A 166 -29.85 19.59 2.62
CA VAL A 166 -30.27 18.20 2.94
C VAL A 166 -29.98 17.88 4.41
N THR A 167 -29.88 18.92 5.24
CA THR A 167 -29.63 18.87 6.69
C THR A 167 -30.90 19.17 7.51
N ARG A 168 -32.08 18.83 7.00
CA ARG A 168 -33.35 18.98 7.75
C ARG A 168 -33.46 18.17 9.05
N PRO A 169 -32.65 17.12 9.35
CA PRO A 169 -32.61 16.53 10.69
C PRO A 169 -31.38 16.95 11.53
N VAL A 170 -30.47 17.79 11.02
CA VAL A 170 -29.28 18.27 11.77
C VAL A 170 -29.55 19.57 12.52
N GLU A 171 -30.61 20.31 12.16
CA GLU A 171 -31.03 21.49 12.91
C GLU A 171 -31.54 21.16 14.32
N SER A 172 -32.00 19.92 14.57
CA SER A 172 -32.45 19.47 15.91
C SER A 172 -31.31 18.99 16.82
N LEU A 173 -30.07 18.87 16.31
CA LEU A 173 -28.86 18.49 17.06
C LEU A 173 -27.78 19.58 17.00
N ARG A 174 -28.21 20.83 16.85
CA ARG A 174 -27.36 22.02 16.76
C ARG A 174 -26.75 22.38 18.12
N SER A 175 -25.86 21.53 18.62
CA SER A 175 -24.90 21.98 19.62
C SER A 175 -23.74 22.68 18.88
N PRO A 176 -23.35 23.91 19.27
CA PRO A 176 -22.22 24.62 18.66
C PRO A 176 -20.91 23.83 18.75
N VAL A 177 -20.86 22.89 19.68
CA VAL A 177 -19.81 21.88 19.86
C VAL A 177 -19.67 21.03 18.59
N ILE A 178 -20.73 20.34 18.14
CA ILE A 178 -20.61 19.39 17.01
C ILE A 178 -20.18 20.10 15.72
N THR A 179 -20.71 21.29 15.43
CA THR A 179 -20.39 22.04 14.20
C THR A 179 -18.95 22.56 14.16
N GLN A 180 -18.31 22.81 15.31
CA GLN A 180 -16.94 23.31 15.40
C GLN A 180 -15.91 22.18 15.56
N PHE A 181 -16.25 21.11 16.26
CA PHE A 181 -15.35 19.98 16.52
C PHE A 181 -15.31 18.96 15.38
N LEU A 182 -16.43 18.73 14.69
CA LEU A 182 -16.52 17.73 13.63
C LEU A 182 -15.52 17.98 12.48
N PRO A 183 -15.35 19.21 11.96
CA PRO A 183 -14.35 19.47 10.92
C PRO A 183 -12.92 19.13 11.38
N THR A 184 -12.58 19.47 12.62
CA THR A 184 -11.24 19.23 13.19
C THR A 184 -10.99 17.75 13.44
N LEU A 185 -11.98 17.03 14.00
CA LEU A 185 -11.92 15.58 14.22
C LEU A 185 -11.81 14.82 12.89
N LEU A 186 -12.58 15.23 11.88
CA LEU A 186 -12.60 14.62 10.55
C LEU A 186 -11.25 14.80 9.84
N LEU A 187 -10.65 15.99 9.95
CA LEU A 187 -9.28 16.23 9.46
C LEU A 187 -8.24 15.36 10.18
N TRP A 188 -8.37 15.16 11.49
CA TRP A 188 -7.47 14.31 12.27
C TRP A 188 -7.65 12.83 11.91
N ALA A 189 -8.90 12.38 11.71
CA ALA A 189 -9.19 11.03 11.24
C ALA A 189 -8.61 10.79 9.84
N PHE A 190 -8.75 11.75 8.92
CA PHE A 190 -8.21 11.63 7.57
C PHE A 190 -6.69 11.68 7.51
N SER A 191 -6.04 12.49 8.35
CA SER A 191 -4.58 12.54 8.41
C SER A 191 -3.98 11.21 8.89
N VAL A 192 -4.64 10.53 9.84
CA VAL A 192 -4.25 9.18 10.28
C VAL A 192 -4.59 8.13 9.23
N LEU A 193 -5.75 8.22 8.57
CA LEU A 193 -6.23 7.22 7.61
C LEU A 193 -5.45 7.23 6.29
N LEU A 194 -4.98 8.40 5.84
CA LEU A 194 -4.28 8.59 4.57
C LEU A 194 -3.04 7.69 4.39
N PRO A 195 -2.08 7.64 5.33
CA PRO A 195 -0.95 6.73 5.27
C PRO A 195 -1.35 5.26 5.18
N PHE A 196 -2.40 4.85 5.91
CA PHE A 196 -2.90 3.47 5.84
C PHE A 196 -3.47 3.15 4.46
N ILE A 197 -4.24 4.05 3.86
CA ILE A 197 -4.80 3.87 2.51
C ILE A 197 -3.66 3.72 1.48
N VAL A 198 -2.64 4.58 1.53
CA VAL A 198 -1.50 4.50 0.59
C VAL A 198 -0.75 3.18 0.77
N TYR A 199 -0.51 2.76 2.01
CA TYR A 199 0.11 1.49 2.33
C TYR A 199 -0.68 0.30 1.78
N TYR A 200 -1.99 0.25 2.05
CA TYR A 200 -2.87 -0.81 1.56
C TYR A 200 -2.96 -0.82 0.03
N SER A 201 -3.01 0.35 -0.61
CA SER A 201 -2.98 0.47 -2.09
C SER A 201 -1.74 -0.20 -2.67
N ALA A 202 -0.55 0.07 -2.11
CA ALA A 202 0.69 -0.56 -2.55
C ALA A 202 0.74 -2.07 -2.26
N PHE A 203 0.07 -2.54 -1.19
CA PHE A 203 -0.08 -3.97 -0.91
C PHE A 203 -0.97 -4.68 -1.95
N PHE A 204 -2.09 -4.07 -2.33
CA PHE A 204 -3.02 -4.64 -3.32
C PHE A 204 -2.51 -4.62 -4.76
N GLU A 205 -1.48 -3.83 -5.06
CA GLU A 205 -0.81 -3.86 -6.37
C GLU A 205 -0.06 -5.16 -6.63
N SER A 206 0.12 -6.04 -5.63
CA SER A 206 0.71 -7.36 -5.79
C SER A 206 2.06 -7.32 -6.52
N HIS A 207 2.99 -6.48 -6.06
CA HIS A 207 4.36 -6.44 -6.56
C HIS A 207 5.06 -7.78 -6.36
N TRP A 208 5.96 -8.14 -7.27
CA TRP A 208 6.69 -9.42 -7.20
C TRP A 208 7.85 -9.40 -6.21
N THR A 209 8.40 -8.22 -5.91
CA THR A 209 9.49 -8.02 -4.96
C THR A 209 9.06 -7.16 -3.78
N ARG A 210 9.50 -7.54 -2.58
CA ARG A 210 9.23 -6.79 -1.35
C ARG A 210 9.98 -5.46 -1.35
N SER A 211 11.21 -5.44 -1.87
CA SER A 211 12.00 -4.23 -2.10
C SER A 211 11.29 -3.23 -3.02
N GLY A 212 10.77 -3.71 -4.16
CA GLY A 212 10.01 -2.89 -5.12
C GLY A 212 8.73 -2.35 -4.52
N GLN A 213 7.98 -3.18 -3.79
CA GLN A 213 6.79 -2.76 -3.04
C GLN A 213 7.11 -1.62 -2.07
N ASN A 214 8.20 -1.76 -1.30
CA ASN A 214 8.60 -0.74 -0.34
C ASN A 214 9.00 0.57 -1.03
N GLN A 215 9.77 0.49 -2.12
CA GLN A 215 10.17 1.66 -2.89
C GLN A 215 8.95 2.41 -3.46
N VAL A 216 8.00 1.69 -4.06
CA VAL A 216 6.76 2.28 -4.59
C VAL A 216 5.93 2.90 -3.47
N THR A 217 5.82 2.23 -2.32
CA THR A 217 5.13 2.76 -1.13
C THR A 217 5.76 4.07 -0.68
N MET A 218 7.09 4.14 -0.58
CA MET A 218 7.82 5.35 -0.21
C MET A 218 7.60 6.48 -1.20
N HIS A 219 7.63 6.20 -2.51
CA HIS A 219 7.37 7.21 -3.53
C HIS A 219 5.93 7.74 -3.46
N LYS A 220 4.94 6.87 -3.25
CA LYS A 220 3.54 7.29 -3.11
C LYS A 220 3.30 8.09 -1.83
N CYS A 221 3.91 7.69 -0.72
CA CYS A 221 3.88 8.46 0.53
C CYS A 221 4.53 9.83 0.34
N PHE A 222 5.68 9.90 -0.33
CA PHE A 222 6.36 11.15 -0.63
C PHE A 222 5.51 12.07 -1.53
N LEU A 223 4.96 11.53 -2.63
CA LEU A 223 4.06 12.28 -3.50
C LEU A 223 2.83 12.78 -2.74
N LEU A 224 2.23 11.93 -1.90
CA LEU A 224 1.12 12.33 -1.03
C LEU A 224 1.50 13.49 -0.12
N LEU A 225 2.65 13.43 0.55
CA LEU A 225 3.11 14.49 1.44
C LEU A 225 3.32 15.80 0.67
N VAL A 226 3.94 15.75 -0.50
CA VAL A 226 4.14 16.91 -1.36
C VAL A 226 2.79 17.50 -1.79
N PHE A 227 1.85 16.68 -2.25
CA PHE A 227 0.51 17.14 -2.61
C PHE A 227 -0.22 17.75 -1.42
N MET A 228 -0.15 17.13 -0.23
CA MET A 228 -0.76 17.66 0.98
C MET A 228 -0.22 19.05 1.33
N VAL A 229 1.11 19.24 1.24
CA VAL A 229 1.76 20.53 1.51
C VAL A 229 1.41 21.58 0.46
N ILE A 230 1.44 21.23 -0.83
CA ILE A 230 1.08 22.14 -1.93
C ILE A 230 -0.38 22.57 -1.81
N ILE A 231 -1.27 21.63 -1.50
CA ILE A 231 -2.69 21.90 -1.29
C ILE A 231 -2.84 22.84 -0.09
N LEU A 232 -2.26 22.53 1.07
CA LEU A 232 -2.29 23.40 2.23
C LEU A 232 -1.79 24.82 1.93
N LEU A 233 -0.66 24.96 1.22
CA LEU A 233 -0.14 26.26 0.79
C LEU A 233 -1.14 27.00 -0.11
N LEU A 234 -1.71 26.30 -1.10
CA LEU A 234 -2.69 26.85 -2.04
C LEU A 234 -4.00 27.26 -1.37
N TRP A 235 -4.41 26.61 -0.28
CA TRP A 235 -5.62 26.95 0.48
C TRP A 235 -5.39 28.06 1.51
N VAL A 236 -4.24 28.05 2.18
CA VAL A 236 -3.91 29.04 3.20
C VAL A 236 -3.59 30.39 2.55
N CYS A 237 -2.89 30.44 1.42
CA CYS A 237 -2.51 31.71 0.78
C CYS A 237 -3.72 32.62 0.45
N PRO A 238 -4.79 32.15 -0.24
CA PRO A 238 -5.95 32.97 -0.58
C PRO A 238 -6.73 33.45 0.64
N VAL A 239 -6.86 32.59 1.66
CA VAL A 239 -7.53 32.91 2.93
C VAL A 239 -6.73 33.96 3.69
N TRP A 240 -5.40 33.82 3.79
CA TRP A 240 -4.53 34.80 4.45
C TRP A 240 -4.47 36.14 3.70
N THR A 241 -4.57 36.12 2.37
CA THR A 241 -4.69 37.36 1.58
C THR A 241 -6.05 38.04 1.75
N SER A 242 -7.13 37.30 2.08
CA SER A 242 -8.45 37.89 2.37
C SER A 242 -8.62 38.32 3.83
N SER A 243 -8.01 37.62 4.79
CA SER A 243 -8.11 37.94 6.22
C SER A 243 -6.97 38.89 6.65
N SER A 244 -7.14 40.19 6.38
CA SER A 244 -6.68 41.32 7.22
C SER A 244 -5.25 41.34 7.83
N LEU A 245 -4.27 40.61 7.30
CA LEU A 245 -2.85 40.79 7.67
C LEU A 245 -1.95 41.23 6.51
N GLY A 246 -2.40 41.08 5.25
CA GLY A 246 -1.67 41.60 4.08
C GLY A 246 -1.61 43.13 4.04
N SER A 247 -2.70 43.80 4.45
CA SER A 247 -2.83 45.27 4.34
C SER A 247 -2.00 46.03 5.38
N SER A 248 -1.87 45.51 6.60
CA SER A 248 -1.11 46.15 7.69
C SER A 248 0.40 46.00 7.52
N MET A 249 0.85 44.88 6.96
CA MET A 249 2.26 44.63 6.72
C MET A 249 2.78 45.40 5.50
N LEU A 250 2.00 45.51 4.42
CA LEU A 250 2.32 46.32 3.24
C LEU A 250 2.33 47.83 3.55
N THR A 251 1.40 48.33 4.39
CA THR A 251 1.40 49.74 4.82
C THR A 251 2.55 50.07 5.78
N SER A 252 2.91 49.14 6.67
CA SER A 252 4.11 49.24 7.54
C SER A 252 5.40 49.29 6.71
N TRP A 253 5.54 48.44 5.69
CA TRP A 253 6.68 48.45 4.79
C TRP A 253 6.75 49.73 3.93
N ARG A 254 5.61 50.25 3.47
CA ARG A 254 5.55 51.50 2.69
C ARG A 254 5.92 52.73 3.54
N ARG A 255 5.49 52.80 4.80
CA ARG A 255 5.94 53.85 5.76
C ARG A 255 7.41 53.74 6.13
N ARG A 256 7.94 52.53 6.29
CA ARG A 256 9.36 52.32 6.60
C ARG A 256 10.26 52.69 5.40
N LYS A 257 9.78 52.49 4.17
CA LYS A 257 10.47 52.94 2.94
C LYS A 257 10.39 54.45 2.70
N SER A 258 9.28 55.12 3.06
CA SER A 258 9.20 56.59 2.98
C SER A 258 10.05 57.28 4.05
N ASN A 259 10.09 56.75 5.28
CA ASN A 259 10.89 57.32 6.35
C ASN A 259 12.40 57.15 6.11
N PHE A 260 12.83 56.07 5.46
CA PHE A 260 14.24 55.87 5.07
C PHE A 260 14.68 56.82 3.94
N SER A 261 13.77 57.18 3.03
CA SER A 261 14.06 58.15 1.96
C SER A 261 14.10 59.60 2.46
N VAL A 262 13.39 59.93 3.54
CA VAL A 262 13.38 61.29 4.12
C VAL A 262 14.53 61.51 5.11
N SER A 263 14.99 60.46 5.80
CA SER A 263 16.13 60.57 6.73
C SER A 263 17.49 60.59 6.03
N SER A 264 17.59 60.15 4.78
CA SER A 264 18.86 60.15 4.01
C SER A 264 19.13 61.46 3.25
N PHE A 265 18.19 62.42 3.24
CA PHE A 265 18.33 63.69 2.51
C PHE A 265 18.45 64.93 3.40
N ARG A 266 18.51 64.77 4.74
CA ARG A 266 18.57 65.90 5.69
C ARG A 266 19.85 65.90 6.54
N THR A 267 20.98 65.52 5.94
CA THR A 267 22.30 65.57 6.61
C THR A 267 23.44 65.95 5.66
N THR A 268 23.27 66.96 4.81
CA THR A 268 24.40 67.60 4.08
C THR A 268 24.00 68.96 3.52
N ALA A 269 23.85 69.97 4.39
CA ALA A 269 23.84 71.39 3.97
C ALA A 269 23.99 72.30 5.20
N HIS A 270 25.18 72.34 5.81
CA HIS A 270 25.64 73.47 6.63
C HIS A 270 27.17 73.40 6.76
N SER A 271 27.86 73.88 5.73
CA SER A 271 29.26 74.30 5.80
C SER A 271 29.61 75.12 4.54
N LEU A 272 29.23 76.40 4.57
CA LEU A 272 29.88 77.60 4.03
C LEU A 272 28.86 78.74 4.00
#